data_AF-A0A7C1ZGB2-F1
#
_entry.id   AF-A0A7C1ZGB2-F1
#
_cell.length_a   1.000
_cell.length_b   1.000
_cell.length_c   1.000
_cell.angle_alpha   90.00
_cell.angle_beta   90.00
_cell.angle_gamma   90.00
#
_symmetry.space_group_name_H-M   'P 1'
#
loop_
_entity.id
_entity.type
_entity.pdbx_description
1 polymer ?
#
loop_
_entity_poly.entity_id
_entity_poly.type
_entity_poly.pdbx_seq_one_letter_code
_entity_poly.pdbx_strand_id
1 'polypeptide(L)'
;MMINVKLSALSEIPNLTTSDLMYIISGGISYYVPIGDVLRNKNVFINGGFDIWQRGTSFTANGLTADRWKLALGVGAAITVSRSAFTLGQTDVPGEPEFYVSLNRTTAGSASSIFLQAIEDVRTFAGKTVTFSFWAKATAAFSIDVDHAQNFGTGGGSGQTNGANLGNWSVTTSWQKFSTQIPIASISGKTIGTGGNDFLAINFIWRNTQGLTETLDIANVQIEEGSVATDFESRPIGLEQALAQRYYQKSFPDSVVPAQNAGRTGAYELVQSVGPSLLVVFASVILPVQMRATPTVTLFNPSAANAEIRNVSAGTNWTGSVAVLKTEKSFSTNGTTPAGSDEADGGSFHWTADAEL
;
A
#
# COMPACT_ATOMS: atom_id res chain seq x y z
N MET A 1 -10.51 21.62 19.46
CA MET A 1 -10.89 22.54 20.56
C MET A 1 -10.45 21.88 21.87
N MET A 2 -9.38 22.36 22.52
CA MET A 2 -8.95 21.80 23.81
C MET A 2 -9.97 22.22 24.88
N ILE A 3 -10.74 21.28 25.41
CA ILE A 3 -11.68 21.55 26.49
C ILE A 3 -10.91 21.43 27.81
N ASN A 4 -10.79 22.54 28.53
CA ASN A 4 -10.24 22.58 29.90
C ASN A 4 -11.24 21.90 30.85
N VAL A 5 -11.08 20.61 31.14
CA VAL A 5 -11.90 19.91 32.13
C VAL A 5 -11.08 19.72 33.41
N LYS A 6 -11.41 20.45 34.47
CA LYS A 6 -10.91 20.16 35.83
C LYS A 6 -11.49 18.81 36.28
N LEU A 7 -10.73 18.02 37.03
CA LEU A 7 -11.13 16.68 37.51
C LEU A 7 -12.51 16.64 38.19
N SER A 8 -12.93 17.74 38.82
CA SER A 8 -14.22 17.90 39.48
C SER A 8 -15.43 18.01 38.53
N ALA A 9 -15.21 18.14 37.22
CA ALA A 9 -16.26 18.25 36.19
C ALA A 9 -16.48 16.94 35.41
N LEU A 10 -15.69 15.89 35.68
CA LEU A 10 -15.85 14.58 35.02
C LEU A 10 -17.13 13.84 35.43
N SER A 11 -17.75 14.20 36.57
CA SER A 11 -19.04 13.65 36.99
C SER A 11 -20.24 14.17 36.20
N GLU A 12 -20.04 15.16 35.32
CA GLU A 12 -21.12 15.82 34.56
C GLU A 12 -21.25 15.33 33.11
N ILE A 13 -20.34 14.45 32.65
CA ILE A 13 -20.39 13.87 31.29
C ILE A 13 -20.82 12.39 31.40
N PRO A 14 -22.06 12.05 31.02
CA PRO A 14 -22.52 10.66 31.12
C PRO A 14 -21.70 9.74 30.20
N ASN A 15 -21.25 8.60 30.75
CA ASN A 15 -20.55 7.49 30.08
C ASN A 15 -19.03 7.64 29.81
N LEU A 16 -18.31 8.60 30.41
CA LEU A 16 -16.84 8.58 30.37
C LEU A 16 -16.27 7.81 31.57
N THR A 17 -15.45 6.78 31.33
CA THR A 17 -14.67 6.11 32.38
C THR A 17 -13.23 6.58 32.39
N THR A 18 -12.52 6.45 33.51
CA THR A 18 -11.08 6.84 33.60
C THR A 18 -10.19 6.04 32.66
N SER A 19 -10.61 4.85 32.21
CA SER A 19 -9.96 4.06 31.17
C SER A 19 -10.09 4.63 29.75
N ASP A 20 -10.91 5.67 29.55
CA ASP A 20 -11.11 6.34 28.26
C ASP A 20 -10.28 7.63 28.14
N LEU A 21 -9.38 7.93 29.08
CA LEU A 21 -8.61 9.18 29.12
C LEU A 21 -7.10 8.93 29.26
N MET A 22 -6.29 9.56 28.40
CA MET A 22 -4.84 9.63 28.59
C MET A 22 -4.48 10.87 29.40
N TYR A 23 -3.62 10.69 30.40
CA TYR A 23 -3.11 11.76 31.24
C TYR A 23 -1.79 12.30 30.66
N ILE A 24 -1.75 13.59 30.30
CA ILE A 24 -0.55 14.23 29.76
C ILE A 24 -0.20 15.44 30.64
N ILE A 25 1.09 15.60 30.96
CA ILE A 25 1.62 16.81 31.59
C ILE A 25 2.41 17.60 30.55
N SER A 26 1.99 18.84 30.30
CA SER A 26 2.75 19.79 29.48
C SER A 26 2.77 21.15 30.17
N GLY A 27 3.95 21.75 30.33
CA GLY A 27 4.10 23.06 30.95
C GLY A 27 3.59 23.16 32.39
N GLY A 28 3.54 22.05 33.14
CA GLY A 28 3.00 22.01 34.51
C GLY A 28 1.47 21.96 34.59
N ILE A 29 0.78 21.84 33.44
CA ILE A 29 -0.67 21.69 33.36
C ILE A 29 -1.00 20.22 33.06
N SER A 30 -1.98 19.68 33.78
CA SER A 30 -2.53 18.33 33.59
C SER A 30 -3.67 18.35 32.58
N TYR A 31 -3.58 17.51 31.55
CA TYR A 31 -4.62 17.32 30.53
C TYR A 31 -5.19 15.91 30.60
N TYR A 32 -6.51 15.79 30.43
CA TYR A 32 -7.21 14.53 30.19
C TYR A 32 -7.73 14.54 28.76
N VAL A 33 -7.19 13.66 27.91
CA VAL A 33 -7.58 13.57 26.50
C VAL A 33 -8.36 12.28 26.27
N PRO A 34 -9.56 12.31 25.68
CA PRO A 34 -10.27 11.12 25.24
C PRO A 34 -9.38 10.22 24.38
N ILE A 35 -9.20 8.97 24.80
CA ILE A 35 -8.46 7.91 24.07
C ILE A 35 -9.18 7.54 22.77
N GLY A 36 -10.37 8.10 22.50
CA GLY A 36 -11.10 7.94 21.25
C GLY A 36 -10.31 8.39 20.02
N ASP A 37 -9.45 9.43 20.16
CA ASP A 37 -8.78 10.08 19.03
C ASP A 37 -7.25 9.94 19.02
N VAL A 38 -6.68 9.20 19.98
CA VAL A 38 -5.23 8.90 19.99
C VAL A 38 -4.99 7.69 19.11
N LEU A 39 -4.77 7.92 17.80
CA LEU A 39 -4.21 6.98 16.81
C LEU A 39 -4.35 5.51 17.21
N ARG A 40 -5.60 5.05 17.34
CA ARG A 40 -5.83 3.61 17.43
C ARG A 40 -5.58 3.14 16.02
N ASN A 41 -4.37 2.63 15.74
CA ASN A 41 -4.01 1.87 14.53
C ASN A 41 -4.94 0.65 14.39
N LYS A 42 -6.23 0.95 14.20
CA LYS A 42 -7.38 0.05 14.30
C LYS A 42 -7.62 -0.56 12.95
N ASN A 43 -7.46 0.24 11.91
CA ASN A 43 -7.39 -0.25 10.55
C ASN A 43 -6.06 -0.97 10.38
N VAL A 44 -6.05 -2.20 9.88
CA VAL A 44 -4.81 -2.90 9.48
C VAL A 44 -4.56 -2.80 7.98
N PHE A 45 -5.52 -2.30 7.20
CA PHE A 45 -5.22 -1.91 5.83
C PHE A 45 -4.23 -0.75 5.83
N ILE A 46 -3.29 -0.84 4.90
CA ILE A 46 -2.42 0.25 4.50
C ILE A 46 -3.04 0.83 3.23
N ASN A 47 -3.12 2.14 3.17
CA ASN A 47 -3.64 2.93 2.07
C ASN A 47 -5.12 2.58 1.75
N GLY A 48 -5.93 2.36 2.79
CA GLY A 48 -7.38 2.13 2.65
C GLY A 48 -8.16 3.36 2.19
N GLY A 49 -7.59 4.56 2.36
CA GLY A 49 -8.10 5.84 1.85
C GLY A 49 -7.68 6.15 0.41
N PHE A 50 -6.76 5.37 -0.16
CA PHE A 50 -6.21 5.57 -1.50
C PHE A 50 -5.45 6.89 -1.72
N ASP A 51 -4.74 7.36 -0.70
CA ASP A 51 -3.92 8.58 -0.76
C ASP A 51 -2.56 8.34 -1.45
N ILE A 52 -2.00 7.13 -1.34
CA ILE A 52 -0.63 6.80 -1.79
C ILE A 52 -0.64 5.99 -3.10
N TRP A 53 0.05 6.50 -4.13
CA TRP A 53 0.09 5.92 -5.49
C TRP A 53 1.49 6.03 -6.12
N GLN A 54 2.50 5.47 -5.47
CA GLN A 54 3.91 5.56 -5.85
C GLN A 54 4.21 4.87 -7.19
N ARG A 55 3.42 3.86 -7.59
CA ARG A 55 3.61 3.04 -8.80
C ARG A 55 2.98 3.61 -10.07
N GLY A 56 2.22 4.70 -9.95
CA GLY A 56 1.40 5.27 -11.01
C GLY A 56 -0.04 5.44 -10.56
N THR A 57 -0.86 6.13 -11.36
CA THR A 57 -2.26 6.47 -11.01
C THR A 57 -3.29 5.79 -11.91
N SER A 58 -2.86 4.95 -12.86
CA SER A 58 -3.71 4.20 -13.78
C SER A 58 -3.04 2.89 -14.20
N PHE A 59 -3.79 1.79 -14.15
CA PHE A 59 -3.29 0.44 -14.42
C PHE A 59 -4.31 -0.39 -15.17
N THR A 60 -3.87 -1.14 -16.17
CA THR A 60 -4.72 -2.03 -16.99
C THR A 60 -4.28 -3.49 -16.96
N ALA A 61 -3.15 -3.79 -16.31
CA ALA A 61 -2.56 -5.12 -16.23
C ALA A 61 -2.79 -5.75 -14.85
N ASN A 62 -2.68 -7.08 -14.79
CA ASN A 62 -2.63 -7.82 -13.53
C ASN A 62 -1.37 -7.41 -12.74
N GLY A 63 -1.53 -7.07 -11.46
CA GLY A 63 -0.43 -6.61 -10.62
C GLY A 63 -0.84 -5.61 -9.55
N LEU A 64 0.17 -5.02 -8.91
CA LEU A 64 0.01 -3.96 -7.92
C LEU A 64 -0.46 -2.67 -8.57
N THR A 65 -1.27 -1.89 -7.87
CA THR A 65 -1.88 -0.64 -8.36
C THR A 65 -1.62 0.52 -7.39
N ALA A 66 -2.65 1.02 -6.70
CA ALA A 66 -2.47 1.86 -5.52
C ALA A 66 -1.62 1.10 -4.50
N ASP A 67 -0.79 1.78 -3.71
CA ASP A 67 0.16 1.11 -2.84
C ASP A 67 -0.54 0.06 -1.97
N ARG A 68 -0.02 -1.18 -2.02
CA ARG A 68 -0.53 -2.41 -1.36
C ARG A 68 -1.75 -3.07 -1.99
N TRP A 69 -2.47 -2.36 -2.85
CA TRP A 69 -3.62 -2.92 -3.56
C TRP A 69 -3.19 -3.63 -4.84
N LYS A 70 -3.87 -4.73 -5.17
CA LYS A 70 -3.57 -5.59 -6.30
C LYS A 70 -4.82 -5.89 -7.09
N LEU A 71 -4.70 -5.83 -8.42
CA LEU A 71 -5.67 -6.33 -9.36
C LEU A 71 -5.20 -7.68 -9.91
N ALA A 72 -6.01 -8.71 -9.72
CA ALA A 72 -5.89 -10.00 -10.38
C ALA A 72 -6.99 -10.13 -11.44
N LEU A 73 -6.62 -10.01 -12.72
CA LEU A 73 -7.58 -10.14 -13.83
C LEU A 73 -7.93 -11.60 -14.08
N GLY A 74 -9.22 -11.88 -14.21
CA GLY A 74 -9.70 -13.12 -14.80
C GLY A 74 -9.32 -13.23 -16.27
N VAL A 75 -9.21 -14.47 -16.77
CA VAL A 75 -8.85 -14.75 -18.16
C VAL A 75 -9.82 -14.06 -19.12
N GLY A 76 -9.29 -13.17 -19.96
CA GLY A 76 -10.05 -12.38 -20.94
C GLY A 76 -10.85 -11.21 -20.35
N ALA A 77 -10.68 -10.90 -19.06
CA ALA A 77 -11.26 -9.71 -18.45
C ALA A 77 -10.39 -8.48 -18.71
N ALA A 78 -11.02 -7.31 -18.73
CA ALA A 78 -10.34 -6.02 -18.80
C ALA A 78 -10.91 -5.10 -17.73
N ILE A 79 -10.03 -4.64 -16.83
CA ILE A 79 -10.34 -3.68 -15.77
C ILE A 79 -9.24 -2.62 -15.74
N THR A 80 -9.62 -1.36 -15.79
CA THR A 80 -8.73 -0.23 -15.53
C THR A 80 -8.90 0.21 -14.09
N VAL A 81 -7.82 0.21 -13.32
CA VAL A 81 -7.75 0.78 -11.96
C VAL A 81 -7.19 2.19 -12.06
N SER A 82 -7.89 3.19 -11.55
CA SER A 82 -7.41 4.57 -11.57
C SER A 82 -7.65 5.30 -10.25
N ARG A 83 -6.77 6.26 -9.94
CA ARG A 83 -6.99 7.22 -8.86
C ARG A 83 -7.96 8.30 -9.32
N SER A 84 -9.01 8.52 -8.55
CA SER A 84 -9.99 9.57 -8.78
C SER A 84 -10.07 10.47 -7.55
N ALA A 85 -10.38 11.75 -7.76
CA ALA A 85 -10.50 12.73 -6.69
C ALA A 85 -11.98 13.00 -6.37
N PHE A 86 -12.27 13.16 -5.08
CA PHE A 86 -13.53 13.74 -4.63
C PHE A 86 -13.58 15.23 -4.96
N THR A 87 -14.79 15.75 -5.17
CA THR A 87 -14.99 17.21 -5.25
C THR A 87 -14.78 17.82 -3.86
N LEU A 88 -14.02 18.91 -3.78
CA LEU A 88 -13.78 19.64 -2.53
C LEU A 88 -15.11 20.00 -1.85
N GLY A 89 -15.22 19.75 -0.53
CA GLY A 89 -16.44 20.00 0.24
C GLY A 89 -17.60 19.03 -0.01
N GLN A 90 -17.39 17.90 -0.70
CA GLN A 90 -18.41 16.84 -0.81
C GLN A 90 -18.78 16.27 0.56
N THR A 91 -20.02 15.81 0.71
CA THR A 91 -20.55 15.25 1.96
C THR A 91 -21.06 13.82 1.82
N ASP A 92 -20.95 13.23 0.63
CA ASP A 92 -21.38 11.87 0.32
C ASP A 92 -20.56 10.84 1.12
N VAL A 93 -19.25 11.06 1.25
CA VAL A 93 -18.33 10.24 2.05
C VAL A 93 -17.77 11.10 3.20
N PRO A 94 -18.08 10.78 4.46
CA PRO A 94 -17.62 11.54 5.63
C PRO A 94 -16.10 11.62 5.76
N GLY A 95 -15.62 12.70 6.37
CA GLY A 95 -14.20 12.94 6.64
C GLY A 95 -13.44 13.64 5.52
N GLU A 96 -14.13 14.10 4.47
CA GLU A 96 -13.56 14.82 3.32
C GLU A 96 -12.31 14.12 2.73
N PRO A 97 -12.40 12.82 2.37
CA PRO A 97 -11.29 12.15 1.68
C PRO A 97 -10.96 12.85 0.37
N GLU A 98 -9.68 12.96 0.02
CA GLU A 98 -9.25 13.56 -1.24
C GLU A 98 -9.44 12.59 -2.41
N PHE A 99 -9.16 11.29 -2.19
CA PHE A 99 -9.11 10.29 -3.26
C PHE A 99 -10.01 9.08 -3.01
N TYR A 100 -10.28 8.36 -4.10
CA TYR A 100 -10.87 7.03 -4.13
C TYR A 100 -10.29 6.22 -5.29
N VAL A 101 -10.44 4.89 -5.25
CA VAL A 101 -10.10 4.04 -6.38
C VAL A 101 -11.33 3.85 -7.27
N SER A 102 -11.13 3.96 -8.58
CA SER A 102 -12.12 3.64 -9.60
C SER A 102 -11.67 2.41 -10.37
N LEU A 103 -12.56 1.42 -10.47
CA LEU A 103 -12.32 0.13 -11.10
C LEU A 103 -13.28 -0.02 -12.28
N ASN A 104 -12.84 0.39 -13.46
CA ASN A 104 -13.64 0.38 -14.68
C ASN A 104 -13.49 -0.97 -15.40
N ARG A 105 -14.49 -1.84 -15.30
CA ARG A 105 -14.51 -3.13 -16.02
C ARG A 105 -15.13 -2.96 -17.40
N THR A 106 -14.31 -2.98 -18.44
CA THR A 106 -14.76 -2.90 -19.84
C THR A 106 -15.04 -4.26 -20.46
N THR A 107 -14.53 -5.35 -19.88
CA THR A 107 -14.78 -6.71 -20.36
C THR A 107 -14.87 -7.68 -19.20
N ALA A 108 -15.93 -8.50 -19.17
CA ALA A 108 -16.17 -9.42 -18.07
C ALA A 108 -15.12 -10.54 -17.97
N GLY A 109 -14.72 -11.11 -19.10
CA GLY A 109 -13.84 -12.27 -19.15
C GLY A 109 -14.53 -13.58 -18.75
N SER A 110 -13.80 -14.69 -18.93
CA SER A 110 -14.27 -16.06 -18.69
C SER A 110 -14.02 -16.55 -17.26
N ALA A 111 -13.15 -15.89 -16.51
CA ALA A 111 -12.88 -16.16 -15.09
C ALA A 111 -13.10 -14.89 -14.24
N SER A 112 -13.28 -15.07 -12.94
CA SER A 112 -13.49 -13.95 -12.01
C SER A 112 -12.24 -13.07 -11.90
N SER A 113 -12.45 -11.76 -11.76
CA SER A 113 -11.39 -10.81 -11.43
C SER A 113 -11.48 -10.44 -9.95
N ILE A 114 -10.34 -10.14 -9.34
CA ILE A 114 -10.23 -9.84 -7.92
C ILE A 114 -9.44 -8.54 -7.73
N PHE A 115 -9.98 -7.62 -6.96
CA PHE A 115 -9.23 -6.49 -6.41
C PHE A 115 -9.05 -6.72 -4.91
N LEU A 116 -7.81 -6.71 -4.42
CA LEU A 116 -7.52 -7.12 -3.05
C LEU A 116 -6.37 -6.33 -2.43
N GLN A 117 -6.24 -6.44 -1.13
CA GLN A 117 -5.01 -6.14 -0.41
C GLN A 117 -4.66 -7.32 0.49
N ALA A 118 -3.41 -7.77 0.42
CA ALA A 118 -2.84 -8.76 1.32
C ALA A 118 -2.28 -8.05 2.57
N ILE A 119 -2.89 -8.33 3.71
CA ILE A 119 -2.46 -7.89 5.03
C ILE A 119 -1.43 -8.89 5.54
N GLU A 120 -0.22 -8.40 5.81
CA GLU A 120 0.92 -9.20 6.26
C GLU A 120 0.58 -10.02 7.52
N ASP A 121 1.13 -11.24 7.58
CA ASP A 121 0.98 -12.21 8.67
C ASP A 121 -0.43 -12.82 8.76
N VAL A 122 -0.54 -14.12 8.50
CA VAL A 122 -1.81 -14.88 8.58
C VAL A 122 -2.36 -14.96 10.02
N ARG A 123 -1.55 -14.61 11.02
CA ARG A 123 -1.98 -14.47 12.42
C ARG A 123 -2.87 -13.27 12.65
N THR A 124 -2.87 -12.30 11.74
CA THR A 124 -3.74 -11.14 11.81
C THR A 124 -5.19 -11.58 12.01
N PHE A 125 -5.74 -11.23 13.17
CA PHE A 125 -7.10 -11.57 13.62
C PHE A 125 -7.44 -13.06 13.71
N ALA A 126 -6.46 -13.98 13.67
CA ALA A 126 -6.73 -15.41 13.72
C ALA A 126 -7.60 -15.82 14.93
N GLY A 127 -8.73 -16.48 14.67
CA GLY A 127 -9.67 -16.92 15.69
C GLY A 127 -10.56 -15.81 16.29
N LYS A 128 -10.54 -14.59 15.73
CA LYS A 128 -11.36 -13.45 16.17
C LYS A 128 -12.48 -13.16 15.17
N THR A 129 -13.52 -12.48 15.66
CA THR A 129 -14.49 -11.79 14.80
C THR A 129 -14.08 -10.33 14.69
N VAL A 130 -14.00 -9.82 13.46
CA VAL A 130 -13.63 -8.44 13.16
C VAL A 130 -14.73 -7.76 12.36
N THR A 131 -14.70 -6.43 12.30
CA THR A 131 -15.61 -5.67 11.46
C THR A 131 -14.87 -5.12 10.24
N PHE A 132 -15.43 -5.37 9.06
CA PHE A 132 -14.98 -4.79 7.80
C PHE A 132 -15.99 -3.74 7.33
N SER A 133 -15.49 -2.65 6.77
CA SER A 133 -16.32 -1.61 6.17
C SER A 133 -15.63 -0.89 5.02
N PHE A 134 -16.42 -0.35 4.10
CA PHE A 134 -15.95 0.46 2.97
C PHE A 134 -17.10 1.32 2.44
N TRP A 135 -16.77 2.38 1.72
CA TRP A 135 -17.73 3.13 0.91
C TRP A 135 -17.66 2.68 -0.53
N ALA A 136 -18.80 2.56 -1.19
CA ALA A 136 -18.82 2.28 -2.63
C ALA A 136 -20.01 2.92 -3.35
N LYS A 137 -19.82 3.17 -4.65
CA LYS A 137 -20.85 3.44 -5.64
C LYS A 137 -20.47 2.81 -6.98
N ALA A 138 -21.41 2.75 -7.91
CA ALA A 138 -21.18 2.20 -9.24
C ALA A 138 -21.85 3.03 -10.34
N THR A 139 -21.49 2.78 -11.60
CA THR A 139 -22.17 3.39 -12.76
C THR A 139 -23.59 2.89 -12.97
N ALA A 140 -23.87 1.66 -12.57
CA ALA A 140 -25.20 1.07 -12.50
C ALA A 140 -25.29 0.15 -11.27
N ALA A 141 -26.50 -0.11 -10.79
CA ALA A 141 -26.69 -0.96 -9.62
C ALA A 141 -26.29 -2.41 -9.90
N PHE A 142 -25.43 -2.98 -9.05
CA PHE A 142 -25.05 -4.40 -9.12
C PHE A 142 -24.63 -4.92 -7.75
N SER A 143 -24.58 -6.24 -7.60
CA SER A 143 -24.06 -6.87 -6.39
C SER A 143 -22.58 -7.18 -6.54
N ILE A 144 -21.71 -6.55 -5.73
CA ILE A 144 -20.30 -6.96 -5.63
C ILE A 144 -20.17 -8.07 -4.59
N ASP A 145 -19.30 -9.03 -4.87
CA ASP A 145 -18.96 -10.09 -3.92
C ASP A 145 -17.71 -9.70 -3.14
N VAL A 146 -17.75 -9.92 -1.83
CA VAL A 146 -16.57 -9.77 -0.99
C VAL A 146 -16.31 -11.08 -0.27
N ASP A 147 -15.06 -11.54 -0.24
CA ASP A 147 -14.64 -12.62 0.64
C ASP A 147 -13.30 -12.30 1.31
N HIS A 148 -12.79 -13.27 2.08
CA HIS A 148 -11.48 -13.19 2.69
C HIS A 148 -10.71 -14.48 2.47
N ALA A 149 -9.39 -14.43 2.58
CA ALA A 149 -8.53 -15.61 2.48
C ALA A 149 -7.40 -15.56 3.50
N GLN A 150 -7.09 -16.70 4.10
CA GLN A 150 -5.87 -16.90 4.89
C GLN A 150 -4.91 -17.76 4.07
N ASN A 151 -3.76 -17.19 3.72
CA ASN A 151 -2.68 -17.89 3.04
C ASN A 151 -1.53 -18.13 4.03
N PHE A 152 -1.08 -19.38 4.15
CA PHE A 152 -0.06 -19.78 5.13
C PHE A 152 1.37 -19.67 4.58
N GLY A 153 1.55 -19.09 3.40
CA GLY A 153 2.86 -18.87 2.80
C GLY A 153 3.49 -20.15 2.22
N THR A 154 4.61 -19.96 1.56
CA THR A 154 5.34 -21.03 0.87
C THR A 154 6.21 -21.84 1.84
N GLY A 155 6.23 -23.17 1.67
CA GLY A 155 7.06 -24.08 2.48
C GLY A 155 6.41 -24.64 3.75
N GLY A 156 5.14 -24.32 4.04
CA GLY A 156 4.46 -24.76 5.27
C GLY A 156 3.49 -25.93 5.13
N GLY A 157 3.25 -26.44 3.91
CA GLY A 157 2.31 -27.54 3.65
C GLY A 157 0.82 -27.24 3.84
N SER A 158 0.47 -26.18 4.59
CA SER A 158 -0.91 -25.69 4.69
C SER A 158 -1.29 -24.85 3.48
N GLY A 159 -2.29 -25.29 2.71
CA GLY A 159 -2.85 -24.52 1.60
C GLY A 159 -3.71 -23.35 2.09
N GLN A 160 -3.98 -22.40 1.18
CA GLN A 160 -4.86 -21.27 1.42
C GLN A 160 -6.27 -21.74 1.83
N THR A 161 -6.83 -21.09 2.84
CA THR A 161 -8.23 -21.25 3.24
C THR A 161 -9.02 -20.01 2.86
N ASN A 162 -10.01 -20.19 2.00
CA ASN A 162 -10.93 -19.12 1.64
C ASN A 162 -12.10 -19.10 2.62
N GLY A 163 -12.42 -17.92 3.12
CA GLY A 163 -13.61 -17.67 3.89
C GLY A 163 -14.87 -17.75 3.06
N ALA A 164 -16.02 -17.78 3.73
CA ALA A 164 -17.30 -17.64 3.07
C ALA A 164 -17.42 -16.25 2.42
N ASN A 165 -18.24 -16.16 1.36
CA ASN A 165 -18.66 -14.88 0.82
C ASN A 165 -19.34 -14.07 1.93
N LEU A 166 -18.84 -12.87 2.16
CA LEU A 166 -19.21 -11.96 3.23
C LEU A 166 -20.48 -11.14 2.92
N GLY A 167 -21.15 -11.49 1.83
CA GLY A 167 -22.38 -10.88 1.36
C GLY A 167 -22.35 -10.59 -0.14
N ASN A 168 -23.55 -10.57 -0.73
CA ASN A 168 -23.83 -9.93 -2.00
C ASN A 168 -24.21 -8.47 -1.71
N TRP A 169 -23.28 -7.55 -1.93
CA TRP A 169 -23.44 -6.15 -1.57
C TRP A 169 -24.05 -5.38 -2.72
N SER A 170 -25.33 -5.01 -2.60
CA SER A 170 -26.04 -4.23 -3.62
C SER A 170 -25.55 -2.79 -3.66
N VAL A 171 -24.56 -2.54 -4.51
CA VAL A 171 -24.02 -1.21 -4.79
C VAL A 171 -24.98 -0.47 -5.71
N THR A 172 -25.22 0.81 -5.44
CA THR A 172 -26.06 1.67 -6.28
C THR A 172 -25.24 2.79 -6.92
N THR A 173 -25.90 3.74 -7.58
CA THR A 173 -25.25 4.89 -8.22
C THR A 173 -24.85 6.00 -7.25
N SER A 174 -25.20 5.88 -5.97
CA SER A 174 -24.84 6.81 -4.90
C SER A 174 -23.87 6.16 -3.93
N TRP A 175 -23.00 6.97 -3.31
CA TRP A 175 -22.09 6.48 -2.28
C TRP A 175 -22.86 5.94 -1.08
N GLN A 176 -22.52 4.72 -0.68
CA GLN A 176 -23.11 4.04 0.47
C GLN A 176 -22.00 3.38 1.29
N LYS A 177 -22.16 3.40 2.63
CA LYS A 177 -21.29 2.64 3.53
C LYS A 177 -21.79 1.20 3.62
N PHE A 178 -20.89 0.27 3.42
CA PHE A 178 -21.09 -1.17 3.57
C PHE A 178 -20.30 -1.65 4.78
N SER A 179 -20.88 -2.51 5.62
CA SER A 179 -20.19 -3.11 6.76
C SER A 179 -20.75 -4.49 7.15
N THR A 180 -19.85 -5.39 7.56
CA THR A 180 -20.17 -6.73 8.02
C THR A 180 -19.16 -7.21 9.05
N GLN A 181 -19.57 -8.17 9.87
CA GLN A 181 -18.68 -8.91 10.74
C GLN A 181 -18.09 -10.11 9.99
N ILE A 182 -16.79 -10.32 10.15
CA ILE A 182 -16.04 -11.41 9.55
C ILE A 182 -15.52 -12.31 10.67
N PRO A 183 -15.97 -13.58 10.75
CA PRO A 183 -15.34 -14.57 11.61
C PRO A 183 -14.06 -15.08 10.94
N ILE A 184 -12.90 -14.66 11.44
CA ILE A 184 -11.61 -15.15 10.95
C ILE A 184 -11.29 -16.48 11.63
N ALA A 185 -11.08 -17.52 10.82
CA ALA A 185 -10.87 -18.86 11.33
C ALA A 185 -9.61 -18.97 12.22
N SER A 186 -9.67 -19.88 13.19
CA SER A 186 -8.49 -20.26 13.98
C SER A 186 -7.45 -20.92 13.08
N ILE A 187 -6.18 -20.59 13.30
CA ILE A 187 -5.04 -21.21 12.63
C ILE A 187 -4.47 -22.41 13.40
N SER A 188 -5.17 -22.89 14.45
CA SER A 188 -4.73 -24.05 15.22
C SER A 188 -4.59 -25.29 14.31
N GLY A 189 -3.47 -25.99 14.42
CA GLY A 189 -3.14 -27.15 13.57
C GLY A 189 -2.68 -26.81 12.15
N LYS A 190 -2.61 -25.53 11.77
CA LYS A 190 -1.99 -25.08 10.52
C LYS A 190 -0.50 -24.83 10.70
N THR A 191 0.25 -24.96 9.63
CA THR A 191 1.70 -24.74 9.59
C THR A 191 2.00 -23.57 8.65
N ILE A 192 2.59 -22.50 9.19
CA ILE A 192 3.02 -21.33 8.42
C ILE A 192 4.34 -21.68 7.73
N GLY A 193 4.45 -21.33 6.45
CA GLY A 193 5.62 -21.53 5.63
C GLY A 193 6.78 -20.59 5.98
N THR A 194 8.00 -21.01 5.61
CA THR A 194 9.23 -20.26 5.90
C THR A 194 9.53 -19.19 4.86
N GLY A 195 8.74 -19.09 3.79
CA GLY A 195 8.93 -18.08 2.74
C GLY A 195 8.60 -16.65 3.19
N GLY A 196 8.00 -16.47 4.37
CA GLY A 196 7.63 -15.15 4.89
C GLY A 196 6.73 -14.43 3.90
N ASN A 197 5.69 -15.09 3.40
CA ASN A 197 4.72 -14.52 2.47
C ASN A 197 3.30 -15.00 2.79
N ASP A 198 3.05 -15.29 4.06
CA ASP A 198 1.74 -15.57 4.61
C ASP A 198 0.97 -14.27 4.87
N PHE A 199 -0.35 -14.33 4.75
CA PHE A 199 -1.21 -13.15 4.82
C PHE A 199 -2.67 -13.49 5.11
N LEU A 200 -3.39 -12.47 5.60
CA LEU A 200 -4.84 -12.36 5.50
C LEU A 200 -5.16 -11.44 4.31
N ALA A 201 -6.10 -11.81 3.44
CA ALA A 201 -6.55 -10.94 2.35
C ALA A 201 -8.06 -10.70 2.44
N ILE A 202 -8.49 -9.51 2.04
CA ILE A 202 -9.89 -9.20 1.70
C ILE A 202 -9.97 -8.98 0.20
N ASN A 203 -10.93 -9.64 -0.43
CA ASN A 203 -11.07 -9.70 -1.88
C ASN A 203 -12.40 -9.09 -2.30
N PHE A 204 -12.35 -8.08 -3.16
CA PHE A 204 -13.50 -7.62 -3.95
C PHE A 204 -13.53 -8.40 -5.26
N ILE A 205 -14.60 -9.14 -5.51
CA ILE A 205 -14.66 -10.13 -6.58
C ILE A 205 -15.73 -9.75 -7.60
N TRP A 206 -15.29 -9.57 -8.84
CA TRP A 206 -16.19 -9.62 -9.99
C TRP A 206 -16.30 -11.04 -10.48
N ARG A 207 -17.45 -11.67 -10.24
CA ARG A 207 -17.71 -12.99 -10.78
C ARG A 207 -17.88 -12.92 -12.31
N ASN A 208 -17.31 -13.90 -13.00
CA ASN A 208 -17.50 -14.07 -14.44
C ASN A 208 -18.98 -14.31 -14.79
N THR A 209 -19.71 -15.02 -13.92
CA THR A 209 -21.13 -15.36 -14.11
C THR A 209 -22.05 -14.14 -14.15
N GLN A 210 -21.61 -12.98 -13.66
CA GLN A 210 -22.42 -11.77 -13.69
C GLN A 210 -22.40 -11.07 -15.07
N GLY A 211 -21.36 -11.30 -15.88
CA GLY A 211 -21.24 -10.67 -17.21
C GLY A 211 -21.16 -9.14 -17.20
N LEU A 212 -20.92 -8.52 -16.05
CA LEU A 212 -21.03 -7.06 -15.87
C LEU A 212 -19.84 -6.31 -16.45
N THR A 213 -20.15 -5.18 -17.08
CA THR A 213 -19.21 -4.15 -17.53
C THR A 213 -19.57 -2.82 -16.88
N GLU A 214 -19.10 -2.64 -15.64
CA GLU A 214 -19.46 -1.49 -14.81
C GLU A 214 -18.20 -0.88 -14.19
N THR A 215 -18.30 0.37 -13.78
CA THR A 215 -17.32 0.99 -12.90
C THR A 215 -17.77 0.85 -11.45
N LEU A 216 -16.88 0.37 -10.59
CA LEU A 216 -17.04 0.38 -9.14
C LEU A 216 -16.04 1.37 -8.56
N ASP A 217 -16.55 2.34 -7.82
CA ASP A 217 -15.74 3.27 -7.05
C ASP A 217 -15.73 2.82 -5.59
N ILE A 218 -14.56 2.80 -4.96
CA ILE A 218 -14.37 2.36 -3.57
C ILE A 218 -13.56 3.43 -2.82
N ALA A 219 -13.99 3.76 -1.60
CA ALA A 219 -13.29 4.69 -0.71
C ALA A 219 -13.27 4.17 0.73
N ASN A 220 -12.32 4.66 1.52
CA ASN A 220 -12.28 4.49 2.98
C ASN A 220 -12.46 3.03 3.44
N VAL A 221 -11.61 2.13 2.94
CA VAL A 221 -11.65 0.71 3.31
C VAL A 221 -10.99 0.49 4.68
N GLN A 222 -11.73 -0.15 5.59
CA GLN A 222 -11.31 -0.40 6.97
C GLN A 222 -11.64 -1.82 7.42
N ILE A 223 -10.72 -2.42 8.17
CA ILE A 223 -10.98 -3.62 8.95
C ILE A 223 -10.39 -3.46 10.35
N GLU A 224 -11.19 -3.72 11.38
CA GLU A 224 -10.84 -3.44 12.77
C GLU A 224 -11.42 -4.48 13.73
N GLU A 225 -10.79 -4.67 14.89
CA GLU A 225 -11.33 -5.51 15.95
C GLU A 225 -12.60 -4.90 16.55
N GLY A 226 -13.59 -5.74 16.83
CA GLY A 226 -14.87 -5.32 17.40
C GLY A 226 -16.05 -5.69 16.52
N SER A 227 -17.25 -5.46 17.05
CA SER A 227 -18.52 -5.87 16.44
C SER A 227 -19.26 -4.75 15.70
N VAL A 228 -18.68 -3.54 15.66
CA VAL A 228 -19.30 -2.35 15.08
C VAL A 228 -18.28 -1.62 14.20
N ALA A 229 -18.70 -1.22 13.00
CA ALA A 229 -17.86 -0.38 12.14
C ALA A 229 -17.82 1.03 12.70
N THR A 230 -16.62 1.48 13.03
CA THR A 230 -16.38 2.86 13.41
C THR A 230 -16.20 3.74 12.18
N ASP A 231 -16.00 5.03 12.39
CA ASP A 231 -15.59 5.93 11.31
C ASP A 231 -14.19 5.56 10.79
N PHE A 232 -13.94 5.91 9.53
CA PHE A 232 -12.68 5.59 8.87
C PHE A 232 -11.51 6.24 9.63
N GLU A 233 -10.48 5.43 9.91
CA GLU A 233 -9.23 5.88 10.50
C GLU A 233 -8.39 6.63 9.46
N SER A 234 -8.54 7.95 9.41
CA SER A 234 -7.60 8.78 8.64
C SER A 234 -6.30 8.93 9.43
N ARG A 235 -5.23 8.32 8.92
CA ARG A 235 -3.88 8.48 9.50
C ARG A 235 -3.21 9.73 8.93
N PRO A 236 -2.29 10.37 9.68
CA PRO A 236 -1.45 11.40 9.11
C PRO A 236 -0.73 10.88 7.85
N ILE A 237 -0.73 11.65 6.77
CA ILE A 237 -0.23 11.20 5.46
C ILE A 237 1.21 10.66 5.52
N GLY A 238 2.07 11.26 6.35
CA GLY A 238 3.45 10.78 6.54
C GLY A 238 3.53 9.41 7.23
N LEU A 239 2.60 9.07 8.12
CA LEU A 239 2.50 7.73 8.71
C LEU A 239 2.01 6.71 7.67
N GLU A 240 0.98 7.07 6.90
CA GLU A 240 0.46 6.21 5.84
C GLU A 240 1.52 5.91 4.77
N GLN A 241 2.25 6.94 4.36
CA GLN A 241 3.39 6.82 3.45
C GLN A 241 4.49 5.94 4.04
N ALA A 242 4.86 6.10 5.31
CA ALA A 242 5.88 5.25 5.94
C ALA A 242 5.44 3.77 6.00
N LEU A 243 4.16 3.49 6.25
CA LEU A 243 3.60 2.14 6.22
C LEU A 243 3.64 1.54 4.81
N ALA A 244 3.26 2.31 3.78
CA ALA A 244 3.36 1.89 2.37
C ALA A 244 4.82 1.66 1.95
N GLN A 245 5.74 2.52 2.40
CA GLN A 245 7.17 2.44 2.11
C GLN A 245 7.87 1.21 2.71
N ARG A 246 7.25 0.49 3.66
CA ARG A 246 7.78 -0.84 4.04
C ARG A 246 7.75 -1.84 2.88
N TYR A 247 6.90 -1.64 1.87
CA TYR A 247 6.70 -2.58 0.77
C TYR A 247 7.21 -2.04 -0.56
N TYR A 248 7.22 -0.73 -0.73
CA TYR A 248 7.72 -0.12 -1.96
C TYR A 248 8.31 1.27 -1.78
N GLN A 249 9.50 1.44 -2.31
CA GLN A 249 10.19 2.72 -2.32
C GLN A 249 10.74 3.02 -3.70
N LYS A 250 10.89 4.31 -4.00
CA LYS A 250 11.46 4.78 -5.26
C LYS A 250 12.29 6.04 -5.00
N SER A 251 13.26 6.25 -5.87
CA SER A 251 14.04 7.50 -5.94
C SER A 251 13.31 8.65 -6.62
N PHE A 252 12.36 8.33 -7.51
CA PHE A 252 11.63 9.33 -8.30
C PHE A 252 10.77 10.22 -7.40
N PRO A 253 10.53 11.48 -7.79
CA PRO A 253 9.53 12.32 -7.17
C PRO A 253 8.18 11.62 -7.10
N ASP A 254 7.37 11.93 -6.09
CA ASP A 254 6.12 11.20 -5.83
C ASP A 254 5.19 11.16 -7.04
N SER A 255 5.07 12.28 -7.77
CA SER A 255 4.24 12.42 -8.97
C SER A 255 4.80 11.76 -10.24
N VAL A 256 6.05 11.28 -10.21
CA VAL A 256 6.73 10.71 -11.39
C VAL A 256 6.63 9.19 -11.36
N VAL A 257 6.03 8.62 -12.40
CA VAL A 257 6.01 7.16 -12.59
C VAL A 257 7.43 6.68 -12.93
N PRO A 258 7.95 5.64 -12.25
CA PRO A 258 9.25 5.08 -12.55
C PRO A 258 9.38 4.67 -14.03
N ALA A 259 10.36 5.25 -14.72
CA ALA A 259 10.69 4.93 -16.10
C ALA A 259 12.17 5.21 -16.38
N GLN A 260 12.69 4.59 -17.43
CA GLN A 260 13.99 4.96 -18.00
C GLN A 260 13.88 6.32 -18.69
N ASN A 261 14.99 7.05 -18.77
CA ASN A 261 15.06 8.37 -19.41
C ASN A 261 14.06 9.39 -18.84
N ALA A 262 13.80 9.35 -17.53
CA ALA A 262 12.85 10.23 -16.85
C ALA A 262 13.47 11.55 -16.32
N GLY A 263 14.72 11.85 -16.71
CA GLY A 263 15.49 12.94 -16.12
C GLY A 263 16.20 12.53 -14.83
N ARG A 264 16.86 13.50 -14.20
CA ARG A 264 17.72 13.28 -13.01
C ARG A 264 17.09 13.73 -11.69
N THR A 265 15.93 14.38 -11.73
CA THR A 265 15.28 14.88 -10.50
C THR A 265 14.92 13.70 -9.62
N GLY A 266 15.52 13.62 -8.43
CA GLY A 266 15.36 12.48 -7.50
C GLY A 266 16.32 11.32 -7.76
N ALA A 267 17.14 11.36 -8.80
CA ALA A 267 18.14 10.32 -9.04
C ALA A 267 19.17 10.28 -7.91
N TYR A 268 19.70 9.09 -7.65
CA TYR A 268 20.86 8.92 -6.78
C TYR A 268 22.12 9.31 -7.56
N GLU A 269 22.93 10.17 -6.98
CA GLU A 269 24.15 10.70 -7.58
C GLU A 269 25.37 10.17 -6.83
N LEU A 270 26.40 9.78 -7.57
CA LEU A 270 27.66 9.27 -7.05
C LEU A 270 28.84 9.82 -7.85
N VAL A 271 30.04 9.57 -7.35
CA VAL A 271 31.29 9.95 -8.00
C VAL A 271 32.08 8.68 -8.31
N GLN A 272 32.51 8.54 -9.56
CA GLN A 272 33.40 7.48 -10.02
C GLN A 272 34.72 7.54 -9.23
N SER A 273 35.06 6.46 -8.52
CA SER A 273 36.23 6.39 -7.64
C SER A 273 37.43 5.63 -8.22
N VAL A 274 37.32 5.21 -9.49
CA VAL A 274 38.34 4.41 -10.20
C VAL A 274 38.47 4.91 -11.65
N GLY A 275 39.59 4.62 -12.30
CA GLY A 275 39.79 4.90 -13.72
C GLY A 275 38.80 4.17 -14.66
N PRO A 276 38.94 4.38 -15.98
CA PRO A 276 38.03 3.81 -16.98
C PRO A 276 38.13 2.27 -17.07
N SER A 277 37.05 1.62 -17.51
CA SER A 277 36.96 0.17 -17.74
C SER A 277 37.26 -0.70 -16.52
N LEU A 278 36.97 -0.19 -15.32
CA LEU A 278 37.14 -0.91 -14.07
C LEU A 278 35.79 -1.17 -13.40
N LEU A 279 35.65 -2.37 -12.84
CA LEU A 279 34.53 -2.71 -11.98
C LEU A 279 34.70 -2.01 -10.62
N VAL A 280 33.63 -1.41 -10.13
CA VAL A 280 33.61 -0.77 -8.81
C VAL A 280 32.25 -0.98 -8.15
N VAL A 281 32.27 -1.03 -6.82
CA VAL A 281 31.09 -1.10 -5.96
C VAL A 281 31.00 0.21 -5.17
N PHE A 282 29.83 0.84 -5.14
CA PHE A 282 29.63 2.14 -4.50
C PHE A 282 28.90 2.09 -3.17
N ALA A 283 28.97 3.22 -2.47
CA ALA A 283 28.31 3.45 -1.19
C ALA A 283 26.82 3.08 -1.24
N SER A 284 26.32 2.65 -0.07
CA SER A 284 24.97 2.13 0.05
C SER A 284 23.93 3.24 -0.05
N VAL A 285 22.93 3.03 -0.91
CA VAL A 285 21.66 3.76 -0.87
C VAL A 285 20.94 3.33 0.40
N ILE A 286 20.68 4.29 1.30
CA ILE A 286 19.90 4.07 2.51
C ILE A 286 18.42 4.27 2.17
N LEU A 287 17.60 3.29 2.52
CA LEU A 287 16.15 3.34 2.32
C LEU A 287 15.50 4.17 3.44
N PRO A 288 14.64 5.17 3.12
CA PRO A 288 13.94 6.00 4.10
C PRO A 288 13.27 5.24 5.25
N VAL A 289 12.69 4.08 4.94
CA VAL A 289 12.05 3.17 5.91
C VAL A 289 12.65 1.78 5.74
N GLN A 290 12.78 1.03 6.83
CA GLN A 290 13.14 -0.38 6.75
C GLN A 290 12.06 -1.15 5.99
N MET A 291 12.45 -1.81 4.90
CA MET A 291 11.59 -2.68 4.11
C MET A 291 11.15 -3.88 4.93
N ARG A 292 10.02 -4.44 4.52
CA ARG A 292 9.37 -5.61 5.10
C ARG A 292 10.23 -6.87 4.97
N ALA A 293 10.89 -7.04 3.83
CA ALA A 293 11.89 -8.07 3.56
C ALA A 293 13.00 -7.47 2.68
N THR A 294 14.11 -8.19 2.50
CA THR A 294 15.15 -7.79 1.55
C THR A 294 14.53 -7.57 0.16
N PRO A 295 14.59 -6.34 -0.40
CA PRO A 295 13.81 -5.99 -1.58
C PRO A 295 14.43 -6.51 -2.88
N THR A 296 13.60 -6.63 -3.91
CA THR A 296 14.04 -6.61 -5.30
C THR A 296 14.25 -5.17 -5.73
N VAL A 297 15.46 -4.85 -6.18
CA VAL A 297 15.83 -3.50 -6.60
C VAL A 297 15.99 -3.46 -8.11
N THR A 298 15.33 -2.50 -8.75
CA THR A 298 15.45 -2.24 -10.20
C THR A 298 16.12 -0.88 -10.40
N LEU A 299 17.13 -0.83 -11.27
CA LEU A 299 17.81 0.41 -11.64
C LEU A 299 17.24 0.97 -12.95
N PHE A 300 17.26 2.29 -13.07
CA PHE A 300 16.78 3.02 -14.24
C PHE A 300 17.81 4.08 -14.61
N ASN A 301 18.22 4.10 -15.88
CA ASN A 301 19.08 5.15 -16.38
C ASN A 301 18.27 6.46 -16.53
N PRO A 302 18.71 7.59 -15.95
CA PRO A 302 17.97 8.85 -15.99
C PRO A 302 17.98 9.52 -17.37
N SER A 303 18.84 9.09 -18.30
CA SER A 303 19.06 9.77 -19.59
C SER A 303 19.16 8.83 -20.79
N ALA A 304 18.91 7.53 -20.61
CA ALA A 304 18.94 6.53 -21.68
C ALA A 304 17.89 5.44 -21.42
N ALA A 305 17.48 4.73 -22.48
CA ALA A 305 16.54 3.62 -22.42
C ALA A 305 17.26 2.30 -22.04
N ASN A 306 17.91 2.26 -20.87
CA ASN A 306 18.49 1.06 -20.27
C ASN A 306 18.52 1.14 -18.73
N ALA A 307 19.05 0.11 -18.07
CA ALA A 307 19.17 0.03 -16.61
C ALA A 307 20.59 0.31 -16.08
N GLU A 308 21.44 0.94 -16.90
CA GLU A 308 22.82 1.22 -16.55
C GLU A 308 22.96 2.53 -15.75
N ILE A 309 23.99 2.60 -14.90
CA ILE A 309 24.40 3.88 -14.30
C ILE A 309 24.85 4.82 -15.42
N ARG A 310 24.34 6.05 -15.40
CA ARG A 310 24.71 7.09 -16.37
C ARG A 310 25.96 7.80 -15.89
N ASN A 311 27.04 7.79 -16.67
CA ASN A 311 28.12 8.76 -16.49
C ASN A 311 27.64 10.11 -17.06
N VAL A 312 27.35 11.07 -16.18
CA VAL A 312 26.80 12.37 -16.55
C VAL A 312 27.88 13.37 -16.99
N SER A 313 29.14 13.14 -16.64
CA SER A 313 30.28 13.96 -17.07
C SER A 313 30.66 13.65 -18.52
N ALA A 314 30.89 12.37 -18.83
CA ALA A 314 31.31 11.90 -20.15
C ALA A 314 30.14 11.66 -21.11
N GLY A 315 28.90 11.66 -20.62
CA GLY A 315 27.74 11.42 -21.46
C GLY A 315 27.65 9.98 -22.00
N THR A 316 28.22 9.01 -21.28
CA THR A 316 28.24 7.58 -21.62
C THR A 316 27.58 6.75 -20.52
N ASN A 317 27.37 5.46 -20.76
CA ASN A 317 26.78 4.55 -19.77
C ASN A 317 27.84 3.61 -19.25
N TRP A 318 27.69 3.27 -17.97
CA TRP A 318 28.36 2.15 -17.37
C TRP A 318 27.88 0.84 -18.00
N THR A 319 28.52 -0.27 -17.68
CA THR A 319 28.12 -1.60 -18.18
C THR A 319 27.98 -2.59 -17.03
N GLY A 320 26.92 -3.39 -17.07
CA GLY A 320 26.65 -4.43 -16.08
C GLY A 320 26.20 -3.87 -14.73
N SER A 321 25.53 -2.73 -14.74
CA SER A 321 25.09 -2.08 -13.51
C SER A 321 23.99 -2.88 -12.82
N VAL A 322 24.18 -3.19 -11.53
CA VAL A 322 23.17 -3.91 -10.75
C VAL A 322 23.23 -3.55 -9.26
N ALA A 323 22.10 -3.70 -8.58
CA ALA A 323 22.02 -3.59 -7.13
C ALA A 323 22.58 -4.85 -6.45
N VAL A 324 23.50 -4.65 -5.51
CA VAL A 324 24.19 -5.69 -4.74
C VAL A 324 24.10 -5.40 -3.24
N LEU A 325 24.50 -6.35 -2.39
CA LEU A 325 24.53 -6.18 -0.92
C LEU A 325 23.21 -5.63 -0.37
N LYS A 326 22.09 -6.17 -0.87
CA LYS A 326 20.73 -5.74 -0.52
C LYS A 326 20.41 -6.23 0.89
N THR A 327 19.87 -5.32 1.69
CA THR A 327 19.30 -5.57 3.01
C THR A 327 17.93 -4.90 3.09
N GLU A 328 17.20 -5.10 4.18
CA GLU A 328 15.94 -4.40 4.43
C GLU A 328 16.13 -2.87 4.58
N LYS A 329 17.35 -2.37 4.79
CA LYS A 329 17.62 -0.96 5.08
C LYS A 329 18.43 -0.24 4.00
N SER A 330 19.08 -1.00 3.12
CA SER A 330 19.98 -0.43 2.14
C SER A 330 20.31 -1.40 1.01
N PHE A 331 20.87 -0.87 -0.06
CA PHE A 331 21.55 -1.65 -1.07
C PHE A 331 22.75 -0.86 -1.58
N SER A 332 23.73 -1.55 -2.16
CA SER A 332 24.83 -0.92 -2.89
C SER A 332 24.65 -1.16 -4.39
N THR A 333 25.38 -0.46 -5.24
CA THR A 333 25.40 -0.74 -6.68
C THR A 333 26.81 -1.07 -7.14
N ASN A 334 26.93 -1.91 -8.15
CA ASN A 334 28.19 -2.11 -8.87
C ASN A 334 27.99 -1.88 -10.36
N GLY A 335 29.08 -1.71 -11.09
CA GLY A 335 29.11 -1.60 -12.54
C GLY A 335 30.53 -1.33 -13.04
N THR A 336 30.74 -1.50 -14.34
CA THR A 336 32.02 -1.20 -14.99
C THR A 336 32.00 0.21 -15.55
N THR A 337 32.99 1.04 -15.19
CA THR A 337 33.11 2.41 -15.67
C THR A 337 33.28 2.47 -17.19
N PRO A 338 32.71 3.48 -17.88
CA PRO A 338 32.81 3.57 -19.33
C PRO A 338 34.25 3.70 -19.82
N ALA A 339 34.55 3.18 -21.02
CA ALA A 339 35.81 3.47 -21.68
C ALA A 339 35.92 4.98 -21.96
N GLY A 340 37.09 5.57 -21.69
CA GLY A 340 37.33 7.01 -21.85
C GLY A 340 36.65 7.91 -20.80
N SER A 341 36.16 7.34 -19.70
CA SER A 341 35.80 8.10 -18.49
C SER A 341 37.02 8.37 -17.62
N ASP A 342 36.89 9.32 -16.69
CA ASP A 342 37.94 9.68 -15.75
C ASP A 342 37.51 9.44 -14.29
N GLU A 343 38.50 9.28 -13.40
CA GLU A 343 38.26 9.39 -11.97
C GLU A 343 37.59 10.73 -11.65
N ALA A 344 36.68 10.71 -10.68
CA ALA A 344 35.83 11.83 -10.29
C ALA A 344 34.68 12.20 -11.27
N ASP A 345 34.47 11.45 -12.35
CA ASP A 345 33.26 11.60 -13.17
C ASP A 345 31.97 11.34 -12.35
N GLY A 346 30.90 12.08 -12.66
CA GLY A 346 29.61 11.90 -12.01
C GLY A 346 28.85 10.68 -12.54
N GLY A 347 28.32 9.87 -11.63
CA GLY A 347 27.38 8.77 -11.92
C GLY A 347 25.97 9.09 -11.42
N SER A 348 24.95 8.73 -12.18
CA SER A 348 23.55 8.98 -11.83
C SER A 348 22.67 7.79 -12.18
N PHE A 349 21.78 7.38 -11.27
CA PHE A 349 20.77 6.36 -11.53
C PHE A 349 19.51 6.57 -10.69
N HIS A 350 18.39 6.14 -11.22
CA HIS A 350 17.16 5.97 -10.46
C HIS A 350 16.99 4.52 -10.01
N TRP A 351 16.18 4.32 -8.97
CA TRP A 351 15.86 3.01 -8.45
C TRP A 351 14.41 2.90 -7.97
N THR A 352 13.92 1.65 -7.94
CA THR A 352 12.78 1.19 -7.15
C THR A 352 13.22 0.01 -6.28
N ALA A 353 12.61 -0.14 -5.11
CA ALA A 353 12.82 -1.26 -4.19
C ALA A 353 11.46 -1.84 -3.81
N ASP A 354 11.22 -3.11 -4.13
CA ASP A 354 9.94 -3.80 -3.92
C ASP A 354 10.11 -5.02 -3.00
N ALA A 355 9.29 -5.09 -1.95
CA ALA A 355 9.24 -6.19 -0.98
C ALA A 355 7.79 -6.65 -0.68
N GLU A 356 6.93 -6.62 -1.70
CA GLU A 356 5.54 -7.09 -1.61
C GLU A 356 5.43 -8.61 -1.34
N LEU A 357 4.23 -9.04 -0.91
CA LEU A 357 3.91 -10.42 -0.49
C LEU A 357 3.68 -11.39 -1.67
#